data_AF-A0A976SIL8-F1
#
_entry.id   AF-A0A976SIL8-F1
#
_cell.length_a   1.000
_cell.length_b   1.000
_cell.length_c   1.000
_cell.angle_alpha   90.00
_cell.angle_beta   90.00
_cell.angle_gamma   90.00
#
_symmetry.space_group_name_H-M   'P 1'
#
loop_
_entity.id
_entity.type
_entity.pdbx_description
1 polymer ?
#
loop_
_entity_poly.entity_id
_entity_poly.type
_entity_poly.pdbx_seq_one_letter_code
_entity_poly.pdbx_strand_id
1 'polypeptide(L)' 'MDNCTIMDEAVLTKTFVGDSVVVESRSNLKNVLVKSRSVVGQGTQLEKDYIPSFM' A
#
# COMPACT_ATOMS: atom_id res chain seq x y z
N MET A 1 -11.37 -2.65 0.20
CA MET A 1 -10.71 -1.58 -0.54
C MET A 1 -11.76 -0.57 -0.94
N ASP A 2 -12.17 0.23 0.04
CA ASP A 2 -13.01 1.40 -0.17
C ASP A 2 -12.17 2.67 0.06
N ASN A 3 -12.38 3.71 -0.76
CA ASN A 3 -11.73 5.01 -0.61
C ASN A 3 -10.19 4.99 -0.65
N CYS A 4 -9.59 4.12 -1.47
CA CYS A 4 -8.13 4.04 -1.61
C CYS A 4 -7.63 4.85 -2.81
N THR A 5 -6.44 5.44 -2.66
CA THR A 5 -5.74 6.17 -3.73
C THR A 5 -4.44 5.45 -4.05
N ILE A 6 -4.30 4.96 -5.28
CA ILE A 6 -3.07 4.36 -5.80
C ILE A 6 -2.52 5.33 -6.85
N MET A 7 -1.35 5.91 -6.59
CA MET A 7 -0.73 6.91 -7.46
C MET A 7 0.10 6.27 -8.58
N ASP A 8 0.54 7.11 -9.52
CA ASP A 8 1.22 6.67 -10.75
C ASP A 8 2.41 5.73 -10.51
N GLU A 9 2.55 4.73 -11.37
CA GLU A 9 3.65 3.74 -11.36
C GLU A 9 3.73 2.89 -10.09
N ALA A 10 2.72 2.93 -9.21
CA ALA A 10 2.63 1.98 -8.10
C ALA A 10 2.22 0.59 -8.61
N VAL A 11 2.95 -0.44 -8.19
CA VAL A 11 2.73 -1.84 -8.57
C VAL A 11 2.40 -2.65 -7.32
N LEU A 12 1.23 -3.28 -7.31
CA LEU A 12 0.77 -4.14 -6.23
C LEU A 12 0.60 -5.57 -6.75
N THR A 13 1.43 -6.49 -6.29
CA THR A 13 1.40 -7.90 -6.70
C THR A 13 1.06 -8.79 -5.51
N LYS A 14 -0.08 -9.51 -5.55
CA LYS A 14 -0.53 -10.39 -4.45
C LYS A 14 -0.63 -9.65 -3.10
N THR A 15 -0.93 -8.36 -3.12
CA THR A 15 -0.98 -7.51 -1.94
C THR A 15 -2.43 -7.27 -1.54
N PHE A 16 -2.74 -7.41 -0.25
CA PHE A 16 -4.05 -7.04 0.30
C PHE A 16 -4.00 -5.59 0.79
N VAL A 17 -5.00 -4.81 0.39
CA VAL A 17 -5.15 -3.40 0.75
C VAL A 17 -6.47 -3.22 1.48
N GLY A 18 -6.40 -2.71 2.71
CA GLY A 18 -7.57 -2.29 3.49
C GLY A 18 -8.27 -1.07 2.90
N ASP A 19 -9.01 -0.34 3.73
CA ASP A 19 -9.81 0.80 3.31
C ASP A 19 -9.12 2.13 3.66
N SER A 20 -9.36 3.18 2.88
CA SER A 20 -8.73 4.49 3.07
C SER A 20 -7.20 4.43 3.10
N VAL A 21 -6.61 3.64 2.19
CA VAL A 21 -5.16 3.52 2.03
C VAL A 21 -4.69 4.43 0.90
N VAL A 22 -3.55 5.10 1.10
CA VAL A 22 -2.84 5.81 0.04
C VAL A 22 -1.55 5.06 -0.28
N VAL A 23 -1.37 4.71 -1.54
CA VAL A 23 -0.09 4.19 -2.05
C VAL A 23 0.50 5.23 -3.00
N GLU A 24 1.58 5.87 -2.58
CA GLU A 24 2.24 6.92 -3.35
C GLU A 24 3.05 6.34 -4.52
N SER A 25 3.38 7.21 -5.47
CA SER A 25 3.92 6.82 -6.77
C SER A 25 5.19 5.97 -6.67
N ARG A 26 5.42 5.15 -7.71
CA ARG A 26 6.65 4.33 -7.86
C ARG A 26 6.86 3.29 -6.75
N SER A 27 5.84 3.00 -5.95
CA SER A 27 5.90 1.98 -4.90
C SER A 27 5.72 0.58 -5.49
N ASN A 28 6.44 -0.42 -4.98
CA ASN A 28 6.28 -1.81 -5.37
C ASN A 28 6.00 -2.67 -4.13
N LEU A 29 4.79 -3.21 -4.06
CA LEU A 29 4.33 -4.02 -2.94
C LEU A 29 4.04 -5.44 -3.41
N LYS A 30 4.83 -6.41 -2.95
CA LYS A 30 4.69 -7.82 -3.33
C LYS A 30 4.37 -8.70 -2.13
N ASN A 31 3.21 -9.35 -2.14
CA ASN A 31 2.76 -10.22 -1.04
C ASN A 31 2.69 -9.47 0.31
N VAL A 32 2.18 -8.24 0.29
CA VAL A 32 2.11 -7.35 1.46
C VAL A 32 0.68 -7.27 1.99
N LEU A 33 0.52 -7.06 3.31
CA LEU A 33 -0.76 -6.72 3.94
C LEU A 33 -0.73 -5.25 4.39
N VAL A 34 -1.51 -4.39 3.76
CA VAL A 34 -1.63 -2.96 4.12
C VAL A 34 -2.93 -2.74 4.87
N LYS A 35 -2.86 -2.35 6.15
CA LYS A 35 -4.04 -2.11 6.98
C LYS A 35 -4.78 -0.84 6.54
N SER A 36 -6.07 -0.78 6.84
CA SER A 36 -6.90 0.41 6.59
C SER A 36 -6.32 1.65 7.27
N ARG A 37 -6.48 2.83 6.64
CA ARG A 37 -5.97 4.14 7.11
C ARG A 37 -4.44 4.20 7.22
N SER A 38 -3.75 3.61 6.26
CA SER A 38 -2.28 3.66 6.14
C SER A 38 -1.85 4.43 4.90
N VAL A 39 -0.65 5.01 4.97
CA VAL A 39 0.03 5.65 3.83
C VAL A 39 1.30 4.88 3.55
N VAL A 40 1.45 4.45 2.30
CA VAL A 40 2.68 3.87 1.76
C VAL A 40 3.41 4.98 1.01
N GLY A 41 4.53 5.42 1.56
CA GLY A 41 5.29 6.54 1.01
C GLY A 41 5.90 6.27 -0.36
N GLN A 42 6.25 7.33 -1.08
CA GLN A 42 6.72 7.28 -2.45
C GLN A 42 7.96 6.37 -2.61
N GLY A 43 7.97 5.53 -3.65
CA GLY A 43 9.11 4.67 -3.97
C GLY A 43 9.30 3.47 -3.03
N THR A 44 8.39 3.24 -2.09
CA THR A 44 8.50 2.15 -1.11
C THR A 44 8.56 0.79 -1.80
N GLN A 45 9.55 -0.03 -1.45
CA GLN A 45 9.72 -1.40 -1.96
C GLN A 45 9.54 -2.38 -0.81
N LEU A 46 8.48 -3.19 -0.84
CA LEU A 46 8.18 -4.17 0.21
C LEU A 46 7.86 -5.53 -0.39
N GLU A 47 8.43 -6.58 0.20
CA GLU A 47 8.15 -7.97 -0.14
C GLU A 47 7.87 -8.78 1.13
N LYS A 48 6.71 -9.46 1.17
CA LYS A 48 6.27 -10.31 2.30
C LYS A 48 6.19 -9.57 3.65
N ASP A 49 5.63 -8.36 3.64
CA ASP A 49 5.60 -7.48 4.81
C ASP A 49 4.16 -7.10 5.24
N TYR A 50 4.05 -6.43 6.41
CA TYR A 50 2.82 -5.92 6.99
C TYR A 50 2.96 -4.45 7.37
N ILE A 51 2.07 -3.61 6.81
CA ILE A 51 2.00 -2.17 7.13
C ILE A 51 0.85 -1.95 8.12
N PRO A 52 1.14 -1.56 9.38
CA PRO A 52 0.11 -1.28 10.36
C PRO A 52 -0.62 0.05 10.08
N SER A 53 -1.79 0.24 10.71
CA SER A 53 -2.50 1.52 10.71
C SER A 53 -1.71 2.50 11.57
N PHE A 54 -1.47 3.70 11.05
CA PHE A 54 -1.08 4.81 11.90
C PHE A 54 -2.33 5.25 12.68
N MET A 55 -2.20 5.41 14.00
CA MET A 55 -3.24 5.94 14.88
C MET A 55 -3.00 7.44 15.07
#